data_AF-A0A7W1K145-F1
#
_entry.id   AF-A0A7W1K145-F1
#
_cell.length_a   1.000
_cell.length_b   1.000
_cell.length_c   1.000
_cell.angle_alpha   90.00
_cell.angle_beta   90.00
_cell.angle_gamma   90.00
#
_symmetry.space_group_name_H-M   'P 1'
#
loop_
_entity.id
_entity.type
_entity.pdbx_description
1 polymer ?
#
loop_
_entity_poly.entity_id
_entity_poly.type
_entity_poly.pdbx_seq_one_letter_code
_entity_poly.pdbx_strand_id
1 'polypeptide(L)'
;MERRYQRYGFHCSSGFLTTTWRRLERPLHIPSINPEAICPVSDVARGIDFHSRGVGPGSGPGPVFPAPFSPDATQPLSDFTVSPGWHGGKHALFTLPGYPGPALIRGRQLDGSGVVTFASNEIRGAPNLANPKPELRLGADIPNVVHTFFFLMPPGCYAYQIDGTTFSYLVVFQVRTD
;
A
#
# COMPACT_ATOMS: atom_id res chain seq x y z
N MET A 1 7.65 -17.49 -25.62
CA MET A 1 6.67 -16.47 -25.18
C MET A 1 6.76 -16.23 -23.67
N GLU A 2 6.77 -17.27 -22.84
CA GLU A 2 6.83 -17.18 -21.36
C GLU A 2 8.01 -16.38 -20.78
N ARG A 3 9.25 -16.58 -21.28
CA ARG A 3 10.45 -15.86 -20.77
C ARG A 3 10.32 -14.33 -20.81
N ARG A 4 9.54 -13.77 -21.75
CA ARG A 4 9.32 -12.32 -21.85
C ARG A 4 8.48 -11.79 -20.68
N TYR A 5 7.57 -12.60 -20.12
CA TYR A 5 6.67 -12.20 -19.03
C TYR A 5 7.25 -12.44 -17.64
N GLN A 6 8.22 -13.35 -17.52
CA GLN A 6 8.96 -13.56 -16.27
C GLN A 6 9.66 -12.29 -15.76
N ARG A 7 10.16 -11.43 -16.67
CA ARG A 7 10.76 -10.14 -16.29
C ARG A 7 9.77 -9.16 -15.65
N TYR A 8 8.47 -9.34 -15.92
CA TYR A 8 7.39 -8.55 -15.36
C TYR A 8 6.71 -9.25 -14.17
N GLY A 9 7.33 -10.31 -13.63
CA GLY A 9 6.81 -11.01 -12.46
C GLY A 9 5.73 -12.04 -12.75
N PHE A 10 5.52 -12.46 -14.00
CA PHE A 10 4.51 -13.47 -14.34
C PHE A 10 5.10 -14.81 -14.78
N HIS A 11 4.33 -15.87 -14.59
CA HIS A 11 4.53 -17.16 -15.26
C HIS A 11 3.23 -17.55 -15.98
N CYS A 12 3.32 -18.50 -16.92
CA CYS A 12 2.13 -19.04 -17.57
C CYS A 12 1.58 -20.19 -16.72
N SER A 13 0.30 -20.13 -16.37
CA SER A 13 -0.42 -21.20 -15.69
C SER A 13 -1.74 -21.42 -16.40
N SER A 14 -1.97 -22.62 -16.92
CA SER A 14 -3.20 -23.00 -17.65
C SER A 14 -3.61 -22.03 -18.77
N GLY A 15 -2.63 -21.46 -19.49
CA GLY A 15 -2.86 -20.50 -20.58
C GLY A 15 -3.05 -19.04 -20.14
N PHE A 16 -2.99 -18.75 -18.84
CA PHE A 16 -3.11 -17.40 -18.28
C PHE A 16 -1.78 -16.92 -17.70
N LEU A 17 -1.54 -15.61 -17.75
CA LEU A 17 -0.45 -15.00 -16.99
C LEU A 17 -0.85 -14.93 -15.51
N THR A 18 -0.05 -15.55 -14.65
CA THR A 18 -0.25 -15.55 -13.20
C THR A 18 0.91 -14.85 -12.52
N THR A 19 0.60 -14.01 -11.53
CA THR A 19 1.62 -13.34 -10.71
C THR A 19 2.48 -14.35 -9.95
N THR A 20 3.79 -14.17 -10.03
CA THR A 20 4.78 -14.94 -9.29
C THR A 20 5.07 -14.24 -7.96
N TRP A 21 4.13 -14.35 -7.01
CA TRP A 21 4.17 -13.61 -5.73
C TRP A 21 5.50 -13.73 -4.97
N ARG A 22 6.13 -14.92 -4.99
CA ARG A 22 7.44 -15.16 -4.37
C ARG A 22 8.54 -14.18 -4.82
N ARG A 23 8.43 -13.57 -6.01
CA ARG A 23 9.40 -12.56 -6.48
C ARG A 23 9.24 -11.20 -5.80
N LEU A 24 8.06 -10.93 -5.24
CA LEU A 24 7.72 -9.70 -4.53
C LEU A 24 7.83 -9.87 -3.00
N GLU A 25 7.82 -11.11 -2.51
CA GLU A 25 7.98 -11.48 -1.09
C GLU A 25 9.44 -11.26 -0.60
N ARG A 26 9.94 -10.02 -0.73
CA ARG A 26 11.24 -9.61 -0.17
C ARG A 26 11.20 -9.64 1.36
N PRO A 27 12.34 -9.70 2.06
CA PRO A 27 12.35 -9.49 3.51
C PRO A 27 11.71 -8.15 3.88
N LEU A 28 11.06 -8.10 5.04
CA LEU A 28 10.49 -6.85 5.54
C LEU A 28 11.63 -6.00 6.13
N HIS A 29 11.99 -4.91 5.44
CA HIS A 29 13.08 -3.99 5.77
C HIS A 29 12.61 -2.71 6.43
N ILE A 30 11.37 -2.67 6.93
CA ILE A 30 10.89 -1.57 7.77
C ILE A 30 11.81 -1.52 9.00
N PRO A 31 12.47 -0.40 9.33
CA PRO A 31 13.31 -0.28 10.52
C PRO A 31 12.45 -0.10 11.77
N SER A 32 13.04 -0.35 12.94
CA SER A 32 12.48 0.12 14.21
C SER A 32 13.17 1.41 14.61
N ILE A 33 12.43 2.35 15.19
CA ILE A 33 12.92 3.64 15.68
C ILE A 33 12.67 3.76 17.19
N ASN A 34 13.34 4.71 17.84
CA ASN A 34 13.02 5.06 19.23
C ASN A 34 11.57 5.59 19.28
N PRO A 35 10.70 5.12 20.19
CA PRO A 35 9.35 5.63 20.32
C PRO A 35 9.20 7.13 20.59
N GLU A 36 10.26 7.78 21.09
CA GLU A 36 10.31 9.23 21.29
C GLU A 36 10.83 9.99 20.07
N ALA A 37 11.28 9.30 19.02
CA ALA A 37 11.75 9.94 17.80
C ALA A 37 10.59 10.53 17.00
N ILE A 38 10.84 11.67 16.34
CA ILE A 38 9.92 12.23 15.36
C ILE A 38 9.71 11.19 14.25
N CYS A 39 8.45 10.87 13.95
CA CYS A 39 8.13 9.97 12.86
C CYS A 39 8.56 10.56 11.52
N PRO A 40 9.42 9.87 10.75
CA PRO A 40 9.93 10.39 9.48
C PRO A 40 8.91 10.18 8.37
N VAL A 41 7.77 10.88 8.46
CA VAL A 41 6.65 10.76 7.52
C VAL A 41 7.10 10.99 6.08
N SER A 42 6.59 10.19 5.15
CA SER A 42 6.97 10.28 3.74
C SER A 42 6.35 11.47 3.05
N ASP A 43 7.14 12.09 2.18
CA ASP A 43 6.70 13.19 1.33
C ASP A 43 5.53 12.79 0.42
N VAL A 44 4.70 13.80 0.11
CA VAL A 44 3.70 13.71 -0.96
C VAL A 44 4.41 13.69 -2.30
N ALA A 45 3.98 12.77 -3.18
CA ALA A 45 4.53 12.65 -4.51
C ALA A 45 4.26 13.91 -5.34
N ARG A 46 5.28 14.41 -6.04
CA ARG A 46 5.21 15.63 -6.84
C ARG A 46 5.06 15.29 -8.32
N GLY A 47 4.45 16.20 -9.08
CA GLY A 47 4.30 16.08 -10.53
C GLY A 47 3.27 15.04 -11.00
N ILE A 48 2.40 14.58 -10.08
CA ILE A 48 1.32 13.63 -10.37
C ILE A 48 -0.01 14.34 -10.09
N ASP A 49 -0.89 14.38 -11.08
CA ASP A 49 -2.26 14.88 -10.94
C ASP A 49 -3.16 13.78 -10.37
N PHE A 50 -3.14 13.61 -9.05
CA PHE A 50 -3.96 12.62 -8.34
C PHE A 50 -5.46 12.92 -8.43
N HIS A 51 -5.83 14.20 -8.38
CA HIS A 51 -7.23 14.64 -8.42
C HIS A 51 -7.92 14.18 -9.71
N SER A 52 -7.27 14.34 -10.88
CA SER A 52 -7.78 13.83 -12.16
C SER A 52 -7.95 12.31 -12.21
N ARG A 53 -7.34 11.58 -11.27
CA ARG A 53 -7.42 10.11 -11.13
C ARG A 53 -8.44 9.69 -10.09
N GLY A 54 -9.16 10.64 -9.47
CA GLY A 54 -10.22 10.37 -8.51
C GLY A 54 -9.73 10.03 -7.10
N VAL A 55 -8.49 10.39 -6.75
CA VAL A 55 -7.90 10.16 -5.42
C VAL A 55 -7.21 11.42 -4.91
N GLY A 56 -7.01 11.51 -3.60
CA GLY A 56 -6.25 12.60 -2.99
C GLY A 56 -4.75 12.46 -3.24
N PRO A 57 -3.92 13.41 -2.75
CA PRO A 57 -2.47 13.37 -2.92
C PRO A 57 -1.86 12.10 -2.32
N GLY A 58 -1.12 11.34 -3.14
CA GLY A 58 -0.46 10.10 -2.71
C GLY A 58 0.95 10.32 -2.18
N SER A 59 1.41 9.44 -1.29
CA SER A 59 2.71 9.54 -0.63
C SER A 59 3.75 8.53 -1.15
N GLY A 60 5.02 8.92 -1.12
CA GLY A 60 6.16 8.09 -1.47
C GLY A 60 6.69 8.28 -2.91
N PRO A 61 7.73 7.53 -3.29
CA PRO A 61 8.42 7.70 -4.58
C PRO A 61 7.68 7.10 -5.78
N GLY A 62 6.66 6.27 -5.55
CA GLY A 62 5.94 5.56 -6.60
C GLY A 62 6.66 4.33 -7.14
N PRO A 63 6.04 3.60 -8.08
CA PRO A 63 4.84 3.97 -8.85
C PRO A 63 3.49 3.59 -8.20
N VAL A 64 3.49 3.08 -6.96
CA VAL A 64 2.27 2.70 -6.22
C VAL A 64 2.12 3.55 -4.96
N PHE A 65 1.07 4.35 -4.88
CA PHE A 65 0.91 5.39 -3.88
C PHE A 65 -0.29 5.08 -2.98
N PRO A 66 -0.09 4.92 -1.66
CA PRO A 66 -1.15 5.11 -0.69
C PRO A 66 -1.65 6.55 -0.79
N ALA A 67 -2.96 6.72 -0.95
CA ALA A 67 -3.61 8.00 -1.17
C ALA A 67 -4.98 8.04 -0.48
N PRO A 68 -5.46 9.21 -0.04
CA PRO A 68 -6.86 9.35 0.38
C PRO A 68 -7.80 8.86 -0.73
N PHE A 69 -8.87 8.17 -0.34
CA PHE A 69 -9.84 7.65 -1.32
C PHE A 69 -10.64 8.78 -2.00
N SER A 70 -10.73 9.95 -1.37
CA SER A 70 -11.47 11.10 -1.90
C SER A 70 -10.53 12.03 -2.68
N PRO A 71 -10.89 12.46 -3.91
CA PRO A 71 -10.12 13.44 -4.66
C PRO A 71 -10.09 14.81 -3.99
N ASP A 72 -11.09 15.13 -3.17
CA ASP A 72 -11.20 16.40 -2.46
C ASP A 72 -10.38 16.44 -1.17
N ALA A 73 -9.71 15.34 -0.81
CA ALA A 73 -8.86 15.30 0.37
C ALA A 73 -7.67 16.25 0.21
N THR A 74 -7.60 17.24 1.10
CA THR A 74 -6.53 18.26 1.11
C THR A 74 -5.28 17.80 1.86
N GLN A 75 -5.41 16.73 2.67
CA GLN A 75 -4.30 16.15 3.43
C GLN A 75 -3.96 14.74 2.92
N PRO A 76 -2.67 14.42 2.77
CA PRO A 76 -2.22 13.07 2.42
C PRO A 76 -2.40 12.09 3.59
N LEU A 77 -2.29 10.79 3.30
CA LEU A 77 -2.22 9.74 4.32
C LEU A 77 -0.82 9.61 4.93
N SER A 78 -0.17 10.73 5.23
CA SER A 78 1.15 10.75 5.89
C SER A 78 1.04 11.08 7.37
N ASP A 79 -0.04 11.73 7.80
CA ASP A 79 -0.23 12.17 9.17
C ASP A 79 -1.73 12.40 9.45
N PHE A 80 -2.32 11.61 10.36
CA PHE A 80 -3.74 11.75 10.70
C PHE A 80 -4.04 11.34 12.14
N THR A 81 -5.16 11.87 12.64
CA THR A 81 -5.63 11.61 13.99
C THR A 81 -6.84 10.67 13.97
N VAL A 82 -6.96 9.84 15.01
CA VAL A 82 -8.02 8.84 15.15
C VAL A 82 -8.58 8.84 16.58
N SER A 83 -9.85 8.49 16.73
CA SER A 83 -10.47 8.39 18.05
C SER A 83 -9.85 7.26 18.89
N PRO A 84 -9.90 7.34 20.23
CA PRO A 84 -9.57 6.20 21.08
C PRO A 84 -10.38 4.96 20.68
N GLY A 85 -9.71 3.81 20.53
CA GLY A 85 -10.35 2.58 20.07
C GLY A 85 -10.57 2.50 18.55
N TRP A 86 -9.98 3.41 17.77
CA TRP A 86 -9.94 3.25 16.32
C TRP A 86 -8.99 2.11 15.92
N HIS A 87 -9.45 1.26 15.01
CA HIS A 87 -8.73 0.07 14.58
C HIS A 87 -8.43 0.04 13.09
N GLY A 88 -8.87 1.02 12.29
CA GLY A 88 -8.67 0.99 10.84
C GLY A 88 -9.44 2.05 10.05
N GLY A 89 -9.00 2.28 8.82
CA GLY A 89 -9.54 3.31 7.93
C GLY A 89 -9.65 2.83 6.49
N LYS A 90 -10.21 3.68 5.62
CA LYS A 90 -10.30 3.42 4.18
C LYS A 90 -9.34 4.33 3.43
N HIS A 91 -8.59 3.76 2.49
CA HIS A 91 -7.74 4.51 1.58
C HIS A 91 -7.73 3.90 0.17
N ALA A 92 -7.12 4.62 -0.76
CA ALA A 92 -6.83 4.14 -2.10
C ALA A 92 -5.35 3.78 -2.24
N LEU A 93 -5.07 2.79 -3.09
CA LEU A 93 -3.77 2.54 -3.67
C LEU A 93 -3.86 2.96 -5.14
N PHE A 94 -3.16 4.03 -5.48
CA PHE A 94 -3.05 4.51 -6.85
C PHE A 94 -1.77 3.97 -7.50
N THR A 95 -1.90 3.29 -8.63
CA THR A 95 -0.80 2.78 -9.44
C THR A 95 -0.68 3.61 -10.71
N LEU A 96 0.53 4.11 -11.01
CA LEU A 96 0.74 4.84 -12.26
C LEU A 96 0.50 3.92 -13.46
N PRO A 97 -0.18 4.41 -14.52
CA PRO A 97 -0.43 3.61 -15.73
C PRO A 97 0.83 3.04 -16.41
N GLY A 98 1.99 3.66 -16.18
CA GLY A 98 3.28 3.19 -16.69
C GLY A 98 3.83 1.95 -15.99
N TYR A 99 3.22 1.50 -14.89
CA TYR A 99 3.61 0.29 -14.16
C TYR A 99 2.56 -0.82 -14.35
N PRO A 100 2.78 -1.76 -15.31
CA PRO A 100 1.84 -2.84 -15.58
C PRO A 100 2.09 -4.09 -14.71
N GLY A 101 2.90 -3.97 -13.66
CA GLY A 101 3.31 -5.10 -12.83
C GLY A 101 2.46 -5.24 -11.57
N PRO A 102 2.52 -6.41 -10.91
CA PRO A 102 1.90 -6.60 -9.60
C PRO A 102 2.65 -5.81 -8.51
N ALA A 103 1.99 -5.56 -7.38
CA ALA A 103 2.62 -5.02 -6.18
C ALA A 103 2.17 -5.77 -4.92
N LEU A 104 3.09 -5.93 -3.97
CA LEU A 104 2.83 -6.51 -2.65
C LEU A 104 3.06 -5.43 -1.60
N ILE A 105 2.09 -5.24 -0.71
CA ILE A 105 2.14 -4.23 0.35
C ILE A 105 2.03 -4.92 1.69
N ARG A 106 2.97 -4.64 2.58
CA ARG A 106 3.03 -5.15 3.96
C ARG A 106 3.36 -4.00 4.89
N GLY A 107 2.83 -4.00 6.11
CA GLY A 107 3.07 -2.88 7.03
C GLY A 107 3.28 -3.29 8.47
N ARG A 108 4.07 -2.48 9.17
CA ARG A 108 4.25 -2.56 10.61
C ARG A 108 4.61 -1.19 11.19
N GLN A 109 4.52 -1.10 12.49
CA GLN A 109 4.95 0.03 13.29
C GLN A 109 6.49 0.13 13.28
N LEU A 110 7.03 1.35 13.23
CA LEU A 110 8.46 1.64 13.41
C LEU A 110 8.76 1.85 14.89
N ASP A 111 7.88 2.56 15.61
CA ASP A 111 8.03 2.94 17.02
C ASP A 111 7.40 1.94 18.00
N GLY A 112 7.15 0.70 17.56
CA GLY A 112 6.50 -0.32 18.38
C GLY A 112 6.33 -1.66 17.66
N SER A 113 5.41 -2.47 18.18
CA SER A 113 5.16 -3.84 17.70
C SER A 113 3.87 -3.98 16.88
N GLY A 114 3.13 -2.90 16.64
CA GLY A 114 1.89 -2.93 15.87
C GLY A 114 2.11 -3.41 14.44
N VAL A 115 1.12 -4.07 13.87
CA VAL A 115 1.12 -4.53 12.48
C VAL A 115 0.01 -3.84 11.70
N VAL A 116 0.19 -3.71 10.39
CA VAL A 116 -0.89 -3.29 9.49
C VAL A 116 -1.49 -4.54 8.86
N THR A 117 -2.80 -4.64 8.92
CA THR A 117 -3.56 -5.64 8.15
C THR A 117 -4.51 -4.97 7.18
N PHE A 118 -4.91 -5.67 6.12
CA PHE A 118 -5.66 -5.12 5.01
C PHE A 118 -6.91 -5.95 4.74
N ALA A 119 -8.03 -5.28 4.45
CA ALA A 119 -9.20 -5.92 3.89
C ALA A 119 -9.70 -5.13 2.69
N SER A 120 -10.00 -5.80 1.59
CA SER A 120 -10.63 -5.20 0.42
C SER A 120 -11.78 -6.09 -0.04
N ASN A 121 -12.95 -5.48 -0.15
CA ASN A 121 -14.13 -6.05 -0.79
C ASN A 121 -14.36 -5.45 -2.20
N GLU A 122 -13.46 -4.58 -2.67
CA GLU A 122 -13.63 -3.82 -3.92
C GLU A 122 -12.85 -4.42 -5.11
N ILE A 123 -12.03 -5.45 -4.87
CA ILE A 123 -11.34 -6.19 -5.94
C ILE A 123 -12.30 -7.25 -6.51
N ARG A 124 -12.71 -7.10 -7.78
CA ARG A 124 -13.57 -8.07 -8.48
C ARG A 124 -12.89 -9.45 -8.51
N GLY A 125 -13.51 -10.45 -7.90
CA GLY A 125 -12.97 -11.83 -7.84
C GLY A 125 -12.04 -12.10 -6.65
N ALA A 126 -11.71 -11.10 -5.82
CA ALA A 126 -11.12 -11.39 -4.52
C ALA A 126 -12.20 -12.05 -3.64
N PRO A 127 -11.87 -13.11 -2.87
CA PRO A 127 -12.75 -13.56 -1.81
C PRO A 127 -13.09 -12.35 -0.97
N ASN A 128 -14.38 -12.13 -0.63
CA ASN A 128 -14.76 -11.16 0.39
C ASN A 128 -13.74 -11.27 1.52
N LEU A 129 -12.89 -10.26 1.70
CA LEU A 129 -11.87 -10.28 2.75
C LEU A 129 -12.61 -10.05 4.08
N ALA A 130 -13.36 -11.07 4.52
CA ALA A 130 -14.09 -11.09 5.78
C ALA A 130 -13.12 -10.97 6.96
N ASN A 131 -11.84 -11.27 6.73
CA ASN A 131 -10.77 -11.15 7.72
C ASN A 131 -9.60 -10.32 7.15
N PRO A 132 -9.11 -9.31 7.89
CA PRO A 132 -7.89 -8.60 7.55
C PRO A 132 -6.72 -9.57 7.32
N LYS A 133 -5.91 -9.28 6.30
CA LYS A 133 -4.71 -10.05 5.93
C LYS A 133 -3.46 -9.24 6.24
N PRO A 134 -2.33 -9.89 6.59
CA PRO A 134 -1.08 -9.18 6.88
C PRO A 134 -0.45 -8.51 5.65
N GLU A 135 -0.99 -8.78 4.46
CA GLU A 135 -0.50 -8.25 3.20
C GLU A 135 -1.64 -7.95 2.22
N LEU A 136 -1.44 -6.92 1.41
CA LEU A 136 -2.29 -6.58 0.28
C LEU A 136 -1.56 -6.91 -1.02
N ARG A 137 -2.22 -7.69 -1.87
CA ARG A 137 -1.71 -8.18 -3.16
C ARG A 137 -2.43 -7.46 -4.29
N LEU A 138 -1.74 -6.57 -4.98
CA LEU A 138 -2.23 -5.89 -6.18
C LEU A 138 -1.78 -6.69 -7.41
N GLY A 139 -2.71 -7.37 -8.08
CA GLY A 139 -2.50 -8.00 -9.37
C GLY A 139 -2.33 -6.96 -10.48
N ALA A 140 -1.78 -7.38 -11.62
CA ALA A 140 -1.52 -6.49 -12.75
C ALA A 140 -2.74 -6.19 -13.63
N ASP A 141 -3.78 -6.99 -13.47
CA ASP A 141 -5.10 -6.84 -14.08
C ASP A 141 -6.04 -5.96 -13.24
N ILE A 142 -5.58 -5.52 -12.07
CA ILE A 142 -6.37 -4.69 -11.16
C ILE A 142 -6.37 -3.23 -11.66
N PRO A 143 -7.50 -2.49 -11.52
CA PRO A 143 -7.55 -1.08 -11.87
C PRO A 143 -6.44 -0.25 -11.22
N ASN A 144 -6.05 0.84 -11.88
CA ASN A 144 -5.04 1.78 -11.38
C ASN A 144 -5.40 2.41 -10.02
N VAL A 145 -6.67 2.36 -9.63
CA VAL A 145 -7.14 2.81 -8.31
C VAL A 145 -7.81 1.63 -7.64
N VAL A 146 -7.29 1.25 -6.47
CA VAL A 146 -7.83 0.17 -5.64
C VAL A 146 -8.17 0.73 -4.29
N HIS A 147 -9.43 0.62 -3.89
CA HIS A 147 -9.78 0.96 -2.52
C HIS A 147 -9.59 -0.24 -1.61
N THR A 148 -9.08 0.03 -0.42
CA THR A 148 -8.90 -0.98 0.62
C THR A 148 -9.16 -0.35 1.98
N PHE A 149 -9.53 -1.20 2.91
CA PHE A 149 -9.43 -0.91 4.33
C PHE A 149 -8.06 -1.37 4.82
N PHE A 150 -7.53 -0.63 5.76
CA PHE A 150 -6.36 -0.99 6.53
C PHE A 150 -6.70 -0.93 8.01
N PHE A 151 -6.09 -1.81 8.80
CA PHE A 151 -6.31 -1.91 10.22
C PHE A 151 -4.98 -1.90 10.94
N LEU A 152 -4.89 -1.13 12.02
CA LEU A 152 -3.70 -1.00 12.84
C LEU A 152 -4.09 -0.66 14.28
N MET A 153 -3.23 -1.05 15.21
CA MET A 153 -3.30 -0.74 16.63
C MET A 153 -1.93 -1.04 17.25
N PRO A 154 -1.45 -0.22 18.21
CA PRO A 154 -1.96 1.08 18.66
C PRO A 154 -1.66 2.24 17.67
N PRO A 155 -2.13 3.47 17.90
CA PRO A 155 -1.60 4.65 17.19
C PRO A 155 -0.08 4.79 17.38
N GLY A 156 0.60 5.33 16.36
CA GLY A 156 2.05 5.44 16.32
C GLY A 156 2.60 5.73 14.92
N CYS A 157 3.90 5.60 14.75
CA CYS A 157 4.61 5.73 13.48
C CYS A 157 4.64 4.40 12.73
N TYR A 158 4.07 4.35 11.52
CA TYR A 158 3.94 3.15 10.71
C TYR A 158 4.62 3.30 9.36
N ALA A 159 4.97 2.17 8.75
CA ALA A 159 5.36 2.13 7.35
C ALA A 159 4.66 1.01 6.61
N TYR A 160 4.38 1.28 5.34
CA TYR A 160 4.23 0.25 4.34
C TYR A 160 5.57 -0.01 3.66
N GLN A 161 5.93 -1.27 3.49
CA GLN A 161 6.85 -1.68 2.44
C GLN A 161 6.04 -2.06 1.20
N ILE A 162 6.36 -1.42 0.09
CA ILE A 162 5.71 -1.62 -1.20
C ILE A 162 6.72 -2.27 -2.15
N ASP A 163 6.46 -3.53 -2.48
CA ASP A 163 7.31 -4.37 -3.31
C ASP A 163 6.70 -4.55 -4.69
N GLY A 164 7.32 -3.92 -5.69
CA GLY A 164 7.04 -4.16 -7.11
C GLY A 164 8.07 -5.09 -7.75
N THR A 165 7.91 -5.32 -9.04
CA THR A 165 8.81 -6.17 -9.83
C THR A 165 10.21 -5.59 -9.99
N THR A 166 10.33 -4.26 -10.01
CA THR A 166 11.59 -3.53 -10.21
C THR A 166 11.95 -2.57 -9.08
N PHE A 167 11.13 -2.50 -8.03
CA PHE A 167 11.31 -1.57 -6.92
C PHE A 167 10.89 -2.17 -5.59
N SER A 168 11.43 -1.63 -4.51
CA SER A 168 11.01 -1.83 -3.13
C SER A 168 11.27 -0.54 -2.37
N TYR A 169 10.27 0.02 -1.70
CA TYR A 169 10.44 1.24 -0.89
C TYR A 169 9.47 1.28 0.28
N LEU A 170 9.75 2.20 1.20
CA LEU A 170 8.91 2.47 2.35
C LEU A 170 8.05 3.72 2.13
N VAL A 171 6.81 3.67 2.59
CA VAL A 171 5.96 4.84 2.79
C VAL A 171 5.62 4.91 4.26
N VAL A 172 6.16 5.91 4.94
CA VAL A 172 6.02 6.16 6.38
C VAL A 172 4.87 7.13 6.62
N PHE A 173 4.06 6.86 7.63
CA PHE A 173 2.95 7.72 8.05
C PHE A 173 2.77 7.69 9.57
N GLN A 174 2.30 8.80 10.12
CA GLN A 174 1.98 8.95 11.54
C GLN A 174 0.48 8.77 11.77
N VAL A 175 0.14 8.02 12.82
CA VAL A 175 -1.20 7.94 13.38
C VAL A 175 -1.17 8.49 14.79
N ARG A 176 -2.04 9.46 15.08
CA ARG A 176 -2.17 10.06 16.41
C ARG A 176 -3.55 9.76 16.99
N THR A 177 -3.66 9.79 18.31
CA THR A 177 -4.95 9.79 18.99
C THR A 177 -5.45 11.23 19.13
N ASP A 178 -6.76 11.44 18.95
CA ASP A 178 -7.42 12.73 19.21
C ASP A 178 -7.38 13.12 20.69
#